data_AF-A0A535JKC7-F1
#
_entry.id   AF-A0A535JKC7-F1
#
_cell.length_a   1.000
_cell.length_b   1.000
_cell.length_c   1.000
_cell.angle_alpha   90.00
_cell.angle_beta   90.00
_cell.angle_gamma   90.00
#
_symmetry.space_group_name_H-M   'P 1'
#
loop_
_entity.id
_entity.type
_entity.pdbx_description
1 polymer ?
#
loop_
_entity_poly.entity_id
_entity_poly.type
_entity_poly.pdbx_seq_one_letter_code
_entity_poly.pdbx_strand_id
1 'polypeptide(L)'
;MLLARTATTMVELVLVLFALERFQSPGLAGAVTFLSLAPGLLVSPIAGALLDRHGRVKLMVVDYIVAGLALGLIVLLGATDLLSEVFLLAIVTVMSLTFPLSTTGVRTMFPLIVPRPLWERANAIDSNGYVVSSIFGPAIAGGLVAAVGSLWALALTSAFYAVAAVITVPLRDPLGRVPHGGLL
;
A
#
# COMPACT_ATOMS: atom_id res chain seq x y z
N MET A 1 8.24 -5.58 4.80
CA MET A 1 8.09 -4.12 4.59
C MET A 1 8.50 -3.67 3.19
N LEU A 2 9.72 -3.97 2.71
CA LEU A 2 10.14 -3.59 1.35
C LEU A 2 9.19 -4.11 0.26
N LEU A 3 8.80 -5.38 0.32
CA LEU A 3 7.87 -5.98 -0.66
C LEU A 3 6.53 -5.22 -0.74
N ALA A 4 5.92 -4.91 0.41
CA ALA A 4 4.68 -4.13 0.46
C ALA A 4 4.88 -2.74 -0.12
N ARG A 5 6.02 -2.11 0.15
CA ARG A 5 6.35 -0.78 -0.38
C ARG A 5 6.53 -0.82 -1.89
N THR A 6 7.20 -1.83 -2.42
CA THR A 6 7.30 -2.08 -3.86
C THR A 6 5.91 -2.25 -4.47
N ALA A 7 5.04 -3.06 -3.86
CA ALA A 7 3.67 -3.24 -4.30
C ALA A 7 2.90 -1.91 -4.33
N THR A 8 2.97 -1.10 -3.28
CA THR A 8 2.36 0.23 -3.23
C THR A 8 2.81 1.11 -4.38
N THR A 9 4.12 1.18 -4.64
CA THR A 9 4.65 2.00 -5.74
C THR A 9 4.32 1.43 -7.12
N MET A 10 4.07 0.12 -7.24
CA MET A 10 3.55 -0.49 -8.47
C MET A 10 2.10 -0.07 -8.70
N VAL A 11 1.24 -0.10 -7.67
CA VAL A 11 -0.20 0.21 -7.78
C VAL A 11 -0.46 1.55 -8.46
N GLU A 12 0.28 2.60 -8.08
CA GLU A 12 0.11 3.94 -8.65
C GLU A 12 0.24 3.93 -10.17
N LEU A 13 1.26 3.25 -10.71
CA LEU A 13 1.48 3.18 -12.14
C LEU A 13 0.57 2.15 -12.82
N VAL A 14 0.43 0.96 -12.25
CA VAL A 14 -0.33 -0.14 -12.88
C VAL A 14 -1.82 0.22 -13.00
N LEU A 15 -2.43 0.85 -11.99
CA LEU A 15 -3.85 1.23 -12.07
C LEU A 15 -4.12 2.28 -13.15
N VAL A 16 -3.21 3.24 -13.32
CA VAL A 16 -3.30 4.24 -14.39
C VAL A 16 -3.20 3.57 -15.76
N LEU A 17 -2.18 2.73 -15.96
CA LEU A 17 -1.98 2.03 -17.22
C LEU A 17 -3.14 1.07 -17.51
N PHE A 18 -3.65 0.36 -16.50
CA PHE A 18 -4.83 -0.49 -16.63
C PHE A 18 -6.06 0.31 -17.06
N ALA A 19 -6.34 1.45 -16.43
CA ALA A 19 -7.48 2.28 -16.80
C ALA A 19 -7.37 2.80 -18.25
N LEU A 20 -6.17 3.18 -18.68
CA LEU A 20 -5.89 3.60 -20.05
C LEU A 20 -6.04 2.45 -21.05
N GLU A 21 -5.44 1.29 -20.79
CA GLU A 21 -5.53 0.12 -21.68
C GLU A 21 -6.96 -0.40 -21.79
N ARG A 22 -7.66 -0.53 -20.67
CA ARG A 22 -8.97 -1.19 -20.60
C ARG A 22 -10.12 -0.29 -21.05
N PHE A 23 -10.13 0.97 -20.63
CA PHE A 23 -11.25 1.89 -20.84
C PHE A 23 -10.94 3.02 -21.84
N GLN A 24 -9.68 3.16 -22.27
CA GLN A 24 -9.25 4.19 -23.23
C GLN A 24 -9.64 5.62 -22.79
N SER A 25 -9.70 5.86 -21.47
CA SER A 25 -10.19 7.10 -20.87
C SER A 25 -9.16 7.72 -19.92
N PRO A 26 -8.47 8.80 -20.35
CA PRO A 26 -7.58 9.57 -19.48
C PRO A 26 -8.30 10.19 -18.28
N GLY A 27 -9.58 10.57 -18.44
CA GLY A 27 -10.39 11.09 -17.35
C GLY A 27 -10.64 10.05 -16.26
N LEU A 28 -10.92 8.80 -16.65
CA LEU A 28 -11.06 7.70 -15.70
C LEU A 28 -9.74 7.38 -15.01
N ALA A 29 -8.63 7.36 -15.74
CA ALA A 29 -7.30 7.17 -15.15
C ALA A 29 -6.98 8.26 -14.10
N GLY A 30 -7.33 9.53 -14.38
CA GLY A 30 -7.22 10.62 -13.41
C GLY A 30 -8.12 10.41 -12.18
N ALA A 31 -9.36 9.98 -12.38
CA ALA A 31 -10.29 9.67 -11.28
C ALA A 31 -9.79 8.50 -10.41
N VAL A 32 -9.24 7.46 -11.02
CA VAL A 32 -8.61 6.31 -10.32
C VAL A 32 -7.43 6.79 -9.47
N THR A 33 -6.54 7.61 -10.02
CA THR A 33 -5.40 8.19 -9.26
C THR A 33 -5.87 9.07 -8.10
N PHE A 34 -6.91 9.89 -8.32
CA PHE A 34 -7.46 10.71 -7.26
C PHE A 34 -8.07 9.85 -6.15
N LEU A 35 -8.89 8.85 -6.51
CA LEU A 35 -9.59 8.00 -5.56
C LEU A 35 -8.69 6.96 -4.88
N SER A 36 -7.51 6.66 -5.41
CA SER A 36 -6.53 5.81 -4.72
C SER A 36 -5.88 6.53 -3.53
N LEU A 37 -5.90 7.87 -3.50
CA LEU A 37 -5.25 8.68 -2.47
C LEU A 37 -6.22 9.47 -1.58
N ALA A 38 -7.19 10.17 -2.18
CA ALA A 38 -8.01 11.16 -1.48
C ALA A 38 -8.88 10.59 -0.36
N PRO A 39 -9.61 9.47 -0.53
CA PRO A 39 -10.42 8.87 0.54
C PRO A 39 -9.56 8.47 1.75
N GLY A 40 -8.42 7.82 1.51
CA GLY A 40 -7.46 7.46 2.55
C GLY A 40 -6.93 8.67 3.30
N LEU A 41 -6.58 9.74 2.58
CA LEU A 41 -6.10 10.97 3.19
C LEU A 41 -7.14 11.58 4.15
N LEU A 42 -8.42 11.60 3.74
CA LEU A 42 -9.52 12.12 4.57
C LEU A 42 -9.70 11.33 5.87
N VAL A 43 -9.50 10.01 5.84
CA VAL A 43 -9.62 9.15 7.03
C VAL A 43 -8.30 8.94 7.79
N SER A 44 -7.20 9.55 7.34
CA SER A 44 -5.88 9.34 7.94
C SER A 44 -5.76 9.68 9.43
N PRO A 45 -6.45 10.72 9.99
CA PRO A 45 -6.42 10.97 11.44
C PRO A 45 -7.10 9.85 12.23
N ILE A 46 -8.19 9.29 11.67
CA ILE A 46 -8.92 8.17 12.25
C ILE A 46 -8.04 6.91 12.22
N ALA A 47 -7.38 6.64 11.08
CA ALA A 47 -6.45 5.53 10.95
C ALA A 47 -5.31 5.59 11.99
N GLY A 48 -4.76 6.77 12.27
CA GLY A 48 -3.76 6.97 13.34
C GLY A 48 -4.31 6.59 14.72
N ALA A 49 -5.51 7.08 15.06
CA ALA A 49 -6.16 6.72 16.33
C ALA A 49 -6.47 5.21 16.43
N LEU A 50 -6.81 4.55 15.32
CA LEU A 50 -6.99 3.11 15.27
C LEU A 50 -5.67 2.35 15.52
N LEU A 51 -4.57 2.78 14.89
CA LEU A 51 -3.23 2.20 15.07
C LEU A 51 -2.76 2.26 16.51
N ASP A 52 -3.02 3.38 17.19
CA ASP A 52 -2.66 3.56 18.59
C ASP A 52 -3.46 2.64 19.53
N ARG A 53 -4.72 2.33 19.19
CA ARG A 53 -5.62 1.53 20.03
C ARG A 53 -5.56 0.02 19.77
N HIS A 54 -5.42 -0.40 18.52
CA HIS A 54 -5.62 -1.80 18.11
C HIS A 54 -4.33 -2.50 17.66
N GLY A 55 -3.20 -1.79 17.68
CA GLY A 55 -1.90 -2.30 17.25
C GLY A 55 -1.59 -1.99 15.80
N ARG A 56 -0.31 -1.68 15.53
CA ARG A 56 0.18 -1.27 14.21
C ARG A 56 0.25 -2.47 13.28
N VAL A 57 0.92 -3.54 13.71
CA VAL A 57 1.14 -4.73 12.86
C VAL A 57 -0.19 -5.31 12.39
N LYS A 58 -1.17 -5.46 13.30
CA LYS A 58 -2.48 -6.02 12.96
C LYS A 58 -3.19 -5.20 11.87
N LEU A 59 -3.22 -3.88 12.02
CA LEU A 59 -3.92 -3.01 11.08
C LEU A 59 -3.17 -2.83 9.75
N MET A 60 -1.85 -2.93 9.75
CA MET A 60 -1.07 -3.02 8.51
C MET A 60 -1.42 -4.28 7.72
N VAL A 61 -1.55 -5.43 8.40
CA VAL A 61 -1.97 -6.68 7.76
C VAL A 61 -3.37 -6.56 7.17
N VAL A 62 -4.30 -5.89 7.86
CA VAL A 62 -5.64 -5.62 7.33
C VAL A 62 -5.55 -4.86 6.01
N ASP A 63 -4.75 -3.80 5.93
CA ASP A 63 -4.58 -3.05 4.69
C ASP A 63 -3.96 -3.91 3.57
N TYR A 64 -2.93 -4.70 3.87
CA TYR A 64 -2.34 -5.60 2.86
C TYR A 64 -3.34 -6.63 2.32
N ILE A 65 -4.21 -7.17 3.18
CA ILE A 65 -5.28 -8.07 2.76
C ILE A 65 -6.30 -7.33 1.89
N VAL A 66 -6.74 -6.14 2.30
CA VAL A 66 -7.71 -5.33 1.54
C VAL A 66 -7.14 -4.96 0.17
N ALA A 67 -5.90 -4.48 0.10
CA ALA A 67 -5.23 -4.16 -1.16
C ALA A 67 -5.06 -5.40 -2.05
N GLY A 68 -4.61 -6.52 -1.48
CA GLY A 68 -4.47 -7.78 -2.22
C GLY A 68 -5.79 -8.26 -2.81
N LEU A 69 -6.86 -8.29 -2.01
CA LEU A 69 -8.20 -8.69 -2.45
C LEU A 69 -8.81 -7.71 -3.44
N ALA A 70 -8.64 -6.40 -3.23
CA ALA A 70 -9.13 -5.37 -4.15
C ALA A 70 -8.50 -5.52 -5.54
N LEU A 71 -7.17 -5.62 -5.61
CA LEU A 71 -6.47 -5.85 -6.88
C LEU A 71 -6.81 -7.21 -7.49
N GLY A 72 -6.94 -8.25 -6.67
CA GLY A 72 -7.36 -9.58 -7.13
C GLY A 72 -8.78 -9.57 -7.72
N LEU A 73 -9.69 -8.78 -7.13
CA LEU A 73 -11.04 -8.59 -7.63
C LEU A 73 -11.06 -7.81 -8.95
N ILE A 74 -10.23 -6.76 -9.08
CA ILE A 74 -10.04 -6.05 -10.36
C ILE A 74 -9.54 -7.02 -11.43
N VAL A 75 -8.57 -7.89 -11.09
CA VAL A 75 -8.06 -8.90 -12.01
C VAL A 75 -9.16 -9.89 -12.43
N LEU A 76 -9.91 -10.43 -11.47
CA LEU A 76 -10.98 -11.39 -11.75
C LEU A 76 -12.08 -10.79 -12.63
N LEU A 77 -12.56 -9.58 -12.30
CA LEU A 77 -13.60 -8.90 -13.07
C LEU A 77 -13.07 -8.43 -14.43
N GLY A 78 -11.80 -8.02 -14.52
CA GLY A 78 -11.14 -7.64 -15.76
C GLY A 78 -10.97 -8.83 -16.71
N ALA A 79 -10.60 -10.00 -16.17
CA ALA A 79 -10.44 -11.25 -16.93
C ALA A 79 -11.77 -11.81 -17.45
N THR A 80 -12.88 -11.50 -16.78
CA THR A 80 -14.24 -11.98 -17.13
C THR A 80 -15.07 -10.94 -17.88
N ASP A 81 -14.47 -9.81 -18.26
CA ASP A 81 -15.13 -8.66 -18.89
C ASP A 81 -16.31 -8.07 -18.10
N LEU A 82 -16.41 -8.37 -16.80
CA LEU A 82 -17.46 -7.88 -15.90
C LEU A 82 -17.09 -6.58 -15.18
N LEU A 83 -15.85 -6.12 -15.31
CA LEU A 83 -15.40 -4.89 -14.67
C LEU A 83 -15.93 -3.65 -15.40
N SER A 84 -16.84 -2.93 -14.75
CA SER A 84 -17.30 -1.61 -15.16
C SER A 84 -16.45 -0.49 -14.54
N GLU A 85 -16.52 0.71 -15.12
CA GLU A 85 -15.86 1.90 -14.57
C GLU A 85 -16.27 2.17 -13.12
N VAL A 86 -17.58 2.06 -12.83
CA VAL A 86 -18.13 2.27 -11.48
C VAL A 86 -17.55 1.26 -10.49
N PHE A 87 -17.43 -0.01 -10.89
CA PHE A 87 -16.82 -1.03 -10.03
C PHE A 87 -15.33 -0.76 -9.79
N LEU A 88 -14.57 -0.36 -10.82
CA LEU A 88 -13.17 0.00 -10.66
C LEU A 88 -13.01 1.14 -9.64
N LEU A 89 -13.77 2.23 -9.80
CA LEU A 89 -13.73 3.39 -8.90
C LEU A 89 -14.13 3.01 -7.47
N ALA A 90 -15.16 2.18 -7.30
CA ALA A 90 -15.59 1.72 -5.99
C ALA A 90 -14.50 0.87 -5.29
N ILE A 91 -13.91 -0.09 -6.01
CA ILE A 91 -12.85 -0.96 -5.46
C ILE A 91 -11.62 -0.14 -5.04
N VAL A 92 -11.19 0.78 -5.90
CA VAL A 92 -10.04 1.67 -5.62
C VAL A 92 -10.32 2.58 -4.42
N THR A 93 -11.54 3.09 -4.30
CA THR A 93 -11.97 3.89 -3.14
C THR A 93 -11.88 3.10 -1.84
N VAL A 94 -12.40 1.86 -1.82
CA VAL A 94 -12.33 0.98 -0.65
C VAL A 94 -10.89 0.68 -0.25
N MET A 95 -10.04 0.38 -1.24
CA MET A 95 -8.61 0.17 -1.02
C MET A 95 -7.94 1.41 -0.42
N SER A 96 -8.30 2.62 -0.88
CA SER A 96 -7.75 3.87 -0.36
C SER A 96 -8.10 4.11 1.11
N LEU A 97 -9.29 3.72 1.57
CA LEU A 97 -9.72 3.94 2.95
C LEU A 97 -8.83 3.23 3.99
N THR A 98 -8.23 2.10 3.64
CA THR A 98 -7.32 1.36 4.53
C THR A 98 -5.85 1.71 4.33
N PHE A 99 -5.50 2.32 3.20
CA PHE A 99 -4.13 2.65 2.82
C PHE A 99 -3.30 3.38 3.90
N PRO A 100 -3.87 4.33 4.69
CA PRO A 100 -3.13 4.96 5.78
C PRO A 100 -2.63 3.98 6.85
N LEU A 101 -3.33 2.85 7.06
CA LEU A 101 -2.98 1.88 8.10
C LEU A 101 -1.62 1.23 7.83
N SER A 102 -1.25 0.99 6.57
CA SER A 102 0.07 0.46 6.21
C SER A 102 1.15 1.54 6.07
N THR A 103 0.80 2.67 5.45
CA THR A 103 1.77 3.75 5.18
C THR A 103 2.27 4.46 6.43
N THR A 104 1.38 4.64 7.43
CA THR A 104 1.74 5.28 8.71
C THR A 104 2.17 4.26 9.77
N GLY A 105 1.64 3.03 9.74
CA GLY A 105 1.98 1.96 10.70
C GLY A 105 3.47 1.63 10.71
N VAL A 106 4.11 1.57 9.54
CA VAL A 106 5.56 1.29 9.42
C VAL A 106 6.41 2.34 10.17
N ARG A 107 6.13 3.63 9.96
CA ARG A 107 6.94 4.73 10.51
C ARG A 107 6.76 4.89 12.02
N THR A 108 5.59 4.52 12.55
CA THR A 108 5.29 4.64 13.98
C THR A 108 5.84 3.48 14.82
N MET A 109 6.14 2.32 14.22
CA MET A 109 6.80 1.22 14.91
C MET A 109 8.29 1.45 15.16
N PHE A 110 8.91 2.30 14.35
CA PHE A 110 10.34 2.50 14.36
C PHE A 110 10.91 3.01 15.70
N PRO A 111 10.33 4.06 16.34
CA PRO A 111 10.79 4.53 17.65
C PRO A 111 10.58 3.52 18.79
N LEU A 112 9.75 2.50 18.58
CA LEU A 112 9.42 1.49 19.58
C LEU A 112 10.41 0.31 19.59
N ILE A 113 11.14 0.10 18.48
CA ILE A 113 12.05 -1.04 18.29
C ILE A 113 13.52 -0.59 18.31
N VAL A 114 13.80 0.65 17.89
CA VAL A 114 15.16 1.16 17.73
C VAL A 114 15.56 2.10 18.89
N PRO A 115 16.71 1.87 19.55
CA PRO A 115 17.26 2.80 20.54
C PRO A 115 17.51 4.19 19.97
N ARG A 116 17.26 5.25 20.75
CA ARG A 116 17.42 6.66 20.34
C ARG A 116 18.73 6.99 19.59
N PRO A 117 19.92 6.53 20.04
CA PRO A 117 21.18 6.82 19.34
C PRO A 117 21.28 6.25 17.92
N LEU A 118 20.42 5.28 17.57
CA LEU A 118 20.42 4.63 16.26
C LEU A 118 19.29 5.14 15.35
N TRP A 119 18.48 6.10 15.79
CA TRP A 119 17.33 6.60 15.03
C TRP A 119 17.73 7.15 13.67
N GLU A 120 18.82 7.92 13.58
CA GLU A 120 19.29 8.46 12.31
C GLU A 120 19.71 7.34 11.34
N ARG A 121 20.50 6.38 11.81
CA ARG A 121 20.96 5.24 11.00
C ARG A 121 19.79 4.42 10.47
N ALA A 122 18.83 4.12 11.33
CA ALA A 122 17.73 3.27 10.91
C ALA A 122 16.70 4.07 10.07
N ASN A 123 16.59 5.41 10.23
CA ASN A 123 15.83 6.26 9.32
C ASN A 123 16.49 6.32 7.93
N ALA A 124 17.83 6.33 7.87
CA ALA A 124 18.57 6.24 6.61
C ALA A 124 18.30 4.90 5.91
N ILE A 125 18.26 3.77 6.64
CA ILE A 125 17.90 2.46 6.07
C ILE A 125 16.46 2.47 5.54
N ASP A 126 15.50 3.01 6.29
CA ASP A 126 14.11 3.10 5.82
C ASP A 126 13.97 3.96 4.57
N SER A 127 14.63 5.13 4.56
CA SER A 127 14.63 6.07 3.44
C SER A 127 15.26 5.46 2.20
N ASN A 128 16.39 4.76 2.33
CA ASN A 128 17.02 4.04 1.23
C ASN A 128 16.11 2.95 0.68
N GLY A 129 15.45 2.19 1.56
CA GLY A 129 14.44 1.21 1.18
C GLY A 129 13.26 1.83 0.41
N TYR A 130 12.87 3.06 0.77
CA TYR A 130 11.87 3.83 0.03
C TYR A 130 12.35 4.17 -1.37
N VAL A 131 13.54 4.75 -1.50
CA VAL A 131 14.11 5.13 -2.80
C VAL A 131 14.23 3.92 -3.74
N VAL A 132 14.72 2.79 -3.22
CA VAL A 132 14.78 1.54 -3.98
C VAL A 132 13.37 1.15 -4.46
N SER A 133 12.39 1.14 -3.56
CA SER A 133 11.01 0.76 -3.93
C SER A 133 10.40 1.71 -4.96
N SER A 134 10.60 3.03 -4.82
CA SER A 134 10.04 4.03 -5.74
C SER A 134 10.66 4.02 -7.13
N ILE A 135 11.85 3.46 -7.29
CA ILE A 135 12.48 3.27 -8.60
C ILE A 135 12.04 1.93 -9.20
N PHE A 136 12.23 0.84 -8.45
CA PHE A 136 11.99 -0.50 -8.97
C PHE A 136 10.52 -0.84 -9.11
N GLY A 137 9.64 -0.37 -8.22
CA GLY A 137 8.20 -0.63 -8.31
C GLY A 137 7.60 -0.17 -9.64
N PRO A 138 7.66 1.12 -9.98
CA PRO A 138 7.19 1.62 -11.28
C PRO A 138 7.91 0.98 -12.48
N ALA A 139 9.22 0.71 -12.39
CA ALA A 139 9.95 0.05 -13.47
C ALA A 139 9.44 -1.38 -13.74
N ILE A 140 9.20 -2.18 -12.70
CA ILE A 140 8.63 -3.52 -12.80
C ILE A 140 7.19 -3.44 -13.32
N ALA A 141 6.38 -2.53 -12.77
CA ALA A 141 5.01 -2.29 -13.21
C ALA A 141 4.92 -1.98 -14.71
N GLY A 142 5.62 -0.94 -15.17
CA GLY A 142 5.63 -0.54 -16.57
C GLY A 142 6.19 -1.62 -17.49
N GLY A 143 7.28 -2.29 -17.08
CA GLY A 143 7.87 -3.39 -17.85
C GLY A 143 6.93 -4.57 -18.02
N LEU A 144 6.21 -4.96 -16.96
CA LEU A 144 5.21 -6.03 -17.04
C LEU A 144 4.01 -5.65 -17.89
N VAL A 145 3.51 -4.42 -17.74
CA VAL A 145 2.43 -3.91 -18.57
C VAL A 145 2.84 -3.99 -20.06
N ALA A 146 4.04 -3.52 -20.40
CA ALA A 146 4.53 -3.56 -21.78
C ALA A 146 4.77 -4.98 -22.32
N ALA A 147 5.19 -5.92 -21.46
CA ALA A 147 5.54 -7.28 -21.89
C ALA A 147 4.35 -8.23 -21.97
N VAL A 148 3.43 -8.16 -21.01
CA VAL A 148 2.34 -9.14 -20.84
C VAL A 148 0.96 -8.50 -20.59
N GLY A 149 0.89 -7.17 -20.46
CA GLY A 149 -0.35 -6.43 -20.24
C GLY A 149 -0.62 -6.08 -18.77
N SER A 150 -1.46 -5.05 -18.56
CA SER A 150 -1.76 -4.52 -17.23
C SER A 150 -2.44 -5.49 -16.27
N LEU A 151 -3.23 -6.44 -16.79
CA LEU A 151 -3.93 -7.43 -15.96
C LEU A 151 -2.95 -8.35 -15.20
N TRP A 152 -1.87 -8.78 -15.85
CA TRP A 152 -0.83 -9.58 -15.21
C TRP A 152 0.03 -8.76 -14.25
N ALA A 153 0.29 -7.49 -14.55
CA ALA A 153 0.96 -6.57 -13.63
C ALA A 153 0.13 -6.35 -12.35
N LEU A 154 -1.20 -6.21 -12.48
CA LEU A 154 -2.12 -6.14 -11.32
C LEU A 154 -2.09 -7.44 -10.52
N ALA A 155 -2.11 -8.59 -11.18
CA ALA A 155 -2.07 -9.90 -10.53
C ALA A 155 -0.78 -10.09 -9.72
N LEU A 156 0.38 -9.71 -10.27
CA LEU A 156 1.63 -9.75 -9.53
C LEU A 156 1.62 -8.79 -8.33
N THR A 157 1.08 -7.57 -8.52
CA THR A 157 0.97 -6.57 -7.45
C THR A 157 0.08 -7.08 -6.31
N SER A 158 -1.05 -7.71 -6.64
CA SER A 158 -1.92 -8.41 -5.69
C SER A 158 -1.17 -9.53 -4.94
N ALA A 159 -0.39 -10.34 -5.65
CA ALA A 159 0.43 -11.39 -5.03
C ALA A 159 1.48 -10.82 -4.07
N PHE A 160 2.11 -9.69 -4.39
CA PHE A 160 3.06 -9.03 -3.48
C PHE A 160 2.38 -8.56 -2.19
N TYR A 161 1.15 -8.04 -2.26
CA TYR A 161 0.37 -7.72 -1.07
C TYR A 161 0.01 -8.96 -0.26
N ALA A 162 -0.40 -10.05 -0.91
CA ALA A 162 -0.71 -11.31 -0.22
C ALA A 162 0.52 -11.86 0.52
N VAL A 163 1.68 -11.90 -0.15
CA VAL A 163 2.95 -12.33 0.46
C VAL A 163 3.35 -11.38 1.59
N ALA A 164 3.20 -10.06 1.40
CA ALA A 164 3.46 -9.09 2.45
C ALA A 164 2.56 -9.31 3.68
N ALA A 165 1.27 -9.59 3.49
CA ALA A 165 0.35 -9.93 4.57
C ALA A 165 0.83 -11.16 5.33
N VAL A 166 1.13 -12.26 4.62
CA VAL A 166 1.59 -13.53 5.21
C VAL A 166 2.89 -13.35 6.01
N ILE A 167 3.86 -12.60 5.47
CA ILE A 167 5.13 -12.33 6.17
C ILE A 167 4.93 -11.44 7.40
N THR A 168 3.91 -10.57 7.40
CA THR A 168 3.67 -9.60 8.47
C THR A 168 2.83 -10.18 9.61
N VAL A 169 1.94 -11.16 9.33
CA VAL A 169 1.06 -11.81 10.34
C VAL A 169 1.78 -12.31 11.59
N PRO A 170 2.97 -12.96 11.52
CA PRO A 170 3.68 -13.46 12.70
C PRO A 170 4.34 -12.35 13.53
N LEU A 171 4.50 -11.14 12.98
CA LEU A 171 5.13 -10.04 13.69
C LEU A 171 4.24 -9.60 14.86
N ARG A 172 4.87 -9.22 15.97
CA ARG A 172 4.17 -8.73 17.16
C ARG A 172 4.31 -7.24 17.24
N ASP A 173 3.25 -6.56 17.67
CA ASP A 173 3.33 -5.15 17.98
C ASP A 173 4.39 -4.91 19.06
N PRO A 174 5.33 -3.98 18.84
CA PRO A 174 6.29 -3.61 19.87
C PRO A 174 5.53 -2.99 21.04
N LEU A 175 5.44 -3.72 22.16
CA LEU A 175 4.86 -3.22 23.41
C LEU A 175 5.85 -2.24 24.05
N GLY A 176 5.92 -1.01 23.52
CA GLY A 176 6.73 0.06 24.07
C GLY A 176 5.85 1.27 24.38
N ARG A 177 5.61 1.56 25.66
CA ARG A 177 5.29 2.94 26.04
C ARG A 177 6.55 3.76 25.73
N VAL A 178 6.44 4.79 24.90
CA VAL A 178 7.52 5.76 24.74
C VAL A 178 7.85 6.27 26.15
N PRO A 179 9.08 6.10 26.68
CA PRO A 179 9.43 6.69 27.95
C PRO A 179 9.23 8.19 27.78
N HIS A 180 8.26 8.76 28.51
CA HIS A 180 8.23 10.18 28.73
C HIS A 180 9.54 10.48 29.46
N GLY A 181 10.53 10.98 28.72
CA GLY A 181 11.74 11.50 29.31
C GLY A 181 11.29 12.53 30.34
N GLY A 182 11.50 12.23 31.61
CA GLY A 182 11.39 13.21 32.66
C GLY A 182 12.24 14.38 32.22
N LEU A 183 11.60 15.53 32.06
CA LEU A 183 12.28 16.81 32.06
C LEU A 183 12.80 17.00 33.48
N LEU A 184 13.99 16.45 33.75
CA LEU A 184 14.83 16.77 34.91
C LEU A 184 16.28 16.83 34.42
#